data_AF-A0A831U017-F1
#
_entry.id   AF-A0A831U017-F1
#
_cell.length_a   1.000
_cell.length_b   1.000
_cell.length_c   1.000
_cell.angle_alpha   90.00
_cell.angle_beta   90.00
_cell.angle_gamma   90.00
#
_symmetry.space_group_name_H-M   'P 1'
#
loop_
_entity.id
_entity.type
_entity.pdbx_description
1 polymer ?
#
loop_
_entity_poly.entity_id
_entity_poly.type
_entity_poly.pdbx_seq_one_letter_code
_entity_poly.pdbx_strand_id
1 'polypeptide(L)'
;MPTHSTPPPKPTHPLGDTNVGTTLRPGQKGTRELLKSYGDQLVCVRYRYDKARGKRYKTVELIIDEQDWMPGVAIPADKRLPITVGYGETELREQIKAAGGFWNAEKRAWILSYRTILRMGLENRIIDEELGM
;
A
#
# COMPACT_ATOMS: atom_id res chain seq x y z
N MET A 1 10.19 15.01 -20.73
CA MET A 1 8.92 15.30 -20.01
C MET A 1 7.81 14.60 -20.76
N PRO A 2 7.06 13.66 -20.15
CA PRO A 2 5.95 13.04 -20.84
C PRO A 2 4.96 14.14 -21.20
N THR A 3 4.65 14.24 -22.49
CA THR A 3 3.70 15.22 -23.02
C THR A 3 2.36 14.96 -22.35
N HIS A 4 1.90 15.87 -21.50
CA HIS A 4 0.56 15.80 -20.92
C HIS A 4 -0.44 15.73 -22.08
N SER A 5 -0.93 14.51 -22.35
CA SER A 5 -2.05 14.31 -23.25
C SER A 5 -3.23 15.10 -22.68
N THR A 6 -3.95 15.80 -23.54
CA THR A 6 -5.15 16.55 -23.17
C THR A 6 -6.03 15.69 -22.27
N PRO A 7 -6.44 16.18 -21.08
CA PRO A 7 -7.25 15.40 -20.17
C PRO A 7 -8.55 14.96 -20.87
N PRO A 8 -9.03 13.73 -20.62
CA PRO A 8 -10.27 13.27 -21.22
C PRO A 8 -11.43 14.21 -20.85
N PRO A 9 -12.43 14.35 -21.72
CA PRO A 9 -13.58 15.20 -21.44
C PRO A 9 -14.26 14.77 -20.14
N LYS A 10 -14.66 15.76 -19.33
CA LYS A 10 -15.42 15.51 -18.11
C LYS A 10 -16.74 14.80 -18.44
N PRO A 11 -17.20 13.86 -17.61
CA PRO A 11 -18.51 13.26 -17.81
C PRO A 11 -19.60 14.32 -17.61
N THR A 12 -20.68 14.19 -18.39
CA THR A 12 -21.84 15.11 -18.31
C THR A 12 -22.58 15.04 -16.97
N HIS A 13 -22.42 13.94 -16.23
CA HIS A 13 -23.03 13.70 -14.94
C HIS A 13 -22.02 12.99 -14.02
N PRO A 14 -22.11 13.16 -12.69
CA PRO A 14 -21.38 12.33 -11.76
C PRO A 14 -21.60 10.85 -12.06
N LEU A 15 -20.52 10.06 -11.94
CA LEU A 15 -20.60 8.61 -12.04
C LEU A 15 -21.56 8.10 -10.95
N GLY A 16 -22.69 7.54 -11.38
CA GLY A 16 -23.62 6.83 -10.49
C GLY A 16 -23.28 5.34 -10.44
N ASP A 17 -24.26 4.53 -10.07
CA ASP A 17 -24.13 3.07 -10.10
C ASP A 17 -24.00 2.56 -11.53
N THR A 18 -22.78 2.15 -11.90
CA THR A 18 -22.48 1.58 -13.21
C THR A 18 -21.96 0.16 -13.06
N ASN A 19 -22.36 -0.72 -13.96
CA ASN A 19 -21.81 -2.07 -14.01
C ASN A 19 -20.48 -2.07 -14.76
N VAL A 20 -19.48 -2.73 -14.20
CA VAL A 20 -18.21 -2.98 -14.90
C VAL A 20 -18.44 -4.12 -15.89
N GLY A 21 -18.15 -3.86 -17.17
CA GLY A 21 -18.13 -4.87 -18.22
C GLY A 21 -16.72 -5.42 -18.39
N THR A 22 -16.06 -5.03 -19.47
CA THR A 22 -14.73 -5.54 -19.83
C THR A 22 -13.61 -4.73 -19.19
N THR A 23 -12.58 -5.44 -18.68
CA THR A 23 -11.29 -4.89 -18.28
C THR A 23 -10.22 -5.32 -19.28
N LEU A 24 -9.43 -4.37 -19.78
CA LEU A 24 -8.34 -4.58 -20.72
C LEU A 24 -7.00 -4.21 -20.10
N ARG A 25 -5.98 -5.02 -20.36
CA ARG A 25 -4.59 -4.75 -20.01
C ARG A 25 -3.92 -3.80 -21.02
N PRO A 26 -2.87 -3.07 -20.61
CA PRO A 26 -2.00 -2.35 -21.54
C PRO A 26 -1.55 -3.25 -22.71
N GLY A 27 -1.55 -2.71 -23.93
CA GLY A 27 -1.15 -3.43 -25.15
C GLY A 27 -2.26 -4.23 -25.84
N GLN A 28 -3.38 -4.51 -25.16
CA GLN A 28 -4.53 -5.16 -25.80
C GLN A 28 -5.24 -4.27 -26.84
N LYS A 29 -6.01 -4.89 -27.74
CA LYS A 29 -6.80 -4.16 -28.74
C LYS A 29 -7.73 -3.16 -28.05
N GLY A 30 -7.60 -1.88 -28.41
CA GLY A 30 -8.38 -0.79 -27.82
C GLY A 30 -7.68 -0.03 -26.66
N THR A 31 -6.46 -0.41 -26.29
CA THR A 31 -5.65 0.30 -25.28
C THR A 31 -4.41 1.00 -25.85
N ARG A 32 -4.06 0.79 -27.14
CA ARG A 32 -2.83 1.33 -27.77
C ARG A 32 -2.64 2.84 -27.60
N GLU A 33 -3.64 3.66 -27.91
CA GLU A 33 -3.51 5.13 -27.74
C GLU A 33 -3.38 5.53 -26.27
N LEU A 34 -4.08 4.82 -25.37
CA LEU A 34 -3.99 5.08 -23.93
C LEU A 34 -2.62 4.68 -23.38
N LEU A 35 -2.05 3.56 -23.85
CA LEU A 35 -0.70 3.15 -23.53
C LEU A 35 0.33 4.15 -24.07
N LYS A 36 0.11 4.70 -25.27
CA LYS A 36 0.96 5.78 -25.80
C LYS A 36 0.88 7.06 -24.96
N SER A 37 -0.31 7.41 -24.46
CA SER A 37 -0.53 8.61 -23.65
C SER A 37 -0.02 8.49 -22.21
N TYR A 38 -0.21 7.33 -21.57
CA TYR A 38 0.06 7.14 -20.14
C TYR A 38 1.28 6.25 -19.85
N GLY A 39 1.84 5.58 -20.86
CA GLY A 39 3.02 4.72 -20.70
C GLY A 39 2.82 3.67 -19.60
N ASP A 40 3.87 3.49 -18.81
CA ASP A 40 3.93 2.49 -17.72
C ASP A 40 3.03 2.83 -16.54
N GLN A 41 2.50 4.07 -16.46
CA GLN A 41 1.53 4.43 -15.44
C GLN A 41 0.15 3.81 -15.71
N LEU A 42 -0.12 3.29 -16.92
CA LEU A 42 -1.41 2.67 -17.23
C LEU A 42 -1.53 1.28 -16.61
N VAL A 43 -2.37 1.13 -15.58
CA VAL A 43 -2.65 -0.17 -14.95
C VAL A 43 -3.63 -0.98 -15.79
N CYS A 44 -4.78 -0.38 -16.14
CA CYS A 44 -5.79 -1.02 -16.99
C CYS A 44 -6.79 -0.03 -17.58
N VAL A 45 -7.60 -0.52 -18.53
CA VAL A 45 -8.72 0.20 -19.12
C VAL A 45 -10.01 -0.56 -18.84
N ARG A 46 -11.05 0.09 -18.31
CA ARG A 46 -12.34 -0.55 -18.02
C ARG A 46 -13.49 0.10 -18.77
N TYR A 47 -14.44 -0.71 -19.22
CA TYR A 47 -15.72 -0.24 -19.74
C TYR A 47 -16.80 -0.36 -18.65
N ARG A 48 -17.53 0.73 -18.44
CA ARG A 48 -18.64 0.82 -17.49
C ARG A 48 -19.93 1.18 -18.20
N TYR A 49 -21.04 0.58 -17.77
CA TYR A 49 -22.35 0.77 -18.37
C TYR A 49 -23.34 1.31 -17.33
N ASP A 50 -23.90 2.47 -17.65
CA ASP A 50 -25.02 3.09 -16.94
C ASP A 50 -26.27 2.88 -17.81
N LYS A 51 -27.05 1.86 -17.46
CA LYS A 51 -28.26 1.51 -18.22
C LYS A 51 -29.35 2.56 -18.05
N ALA A 52 -29.45 3.15 -16.86
CA ALA A 52 -30.46 4.17 -16.56
C ALA A 52 -30.29 5.42 -17.44
N ARG A 53 -29.03 5.82 -17.71
CA ARG A 53 -28.72 6.98 -18.55
C ARG A 53 -28.33 6.61 -19.99
N GLY A 54 -28.31 5.33 -20.35
CA GLY A 54 -27.87 4.84 -21.65
C GLY A 54 -26.43 5.23 -21.99
N LYS A 55 -25.52 5.25 -20.99
CA LYS A 55 -24.13 5.67 -21.17
C LYS A 55 -23.16 4.49 -21.08
N ARG A 56 -22.14 4.53 -21.93
CA ARG A 56 -20.92 3.73 -21.80
C ARG A 56 -19.76 4.64 -21.45
N TYR A 57 -19.12 4.39 -20.34
CA TYR A 57 -17.88 5.06 -19.95
C TYR A 57 -16.69 4.17 -20.27
N LYS A 58 -15.60 4.79 -20.72
CA LYS A 58 -14.29 4.16 -20.83
C LYS A 58 -13.39 4.84 -19.81
N THR A 59 -12.93 4.09 -18.82
CA THR A 59 -12.10 4.60 -17.72
C THR A 59 -10.70 4.00 -17.79
N VAL A 60 -9.72 4.73 -17.28
CA VAL A 60 -8.36 4.24 -17.05
C VAL A 60 -8.10 4.17 -15.56
N GLU A 61 -7.33 3.18 -15.13
CA GLU A 61 -6.70 3.17 -13.82
C GLU A 61 -5.22 3.51 -14.02
N LEU A 62 -4.75 4.50 -13.29
CA LEU A 62 -3.40 5.05 -13.42
C LEU A 62 -2.66 4.95 -12.09
N ILE A 63 -1.37 4.67 -12.17
CA ILE A 63 -0.43 4.94 -11.08
C ILE A 63 -0.25 6.46 -11.01
N ILE A 64 -0.69 7.06 -9.90
CA ILE A 64 -0.54 8.50 -9.65
C ILE A 64 0.53 8.81 -8.60
N ASP A 65 0.92 7.80 -7.83
CA ASP A 65 1.94 7.85 -6.79
C ASP A 65 2.55 6.44 -6.67
N GLU A 66 3.85 6.38 -6.46
CA GLU A 66 4.60 5.12 -6.30
C GLU A 66 5.44 5.26 -5.03
N GLN A 67 5.24 4.33 -4.10
CA GLN A 67 5.96 4.27 -2.83
C GLN A 67 6.24 2.81 -2.51
N ASP A 68 7.33 2.57 -1.77
CA ASP A 68 7.60 1.26 -1.20
C ASP A 68 6.44 0.86 -0.28
N TRP A 69 5.63 -0.09 -0.73
CA TRP A 69 4.60 -0.70 0.09
C TRP A 69 5.14 -1.98 0.68
N MET A 70 5.40 -1.98 1.99
CA MET A 70 5.73 -3.19 2.73
C MET A 70 4.41 -3.95 2.95
N PRO A 71 4.19 -5.11 2.31
CA PRO A 71 2.97 -5.88 2.51
C PRO A 71 2.91 -6.25 3.99
N GLY A 72 2.01 -5.60 4.72
CA GLY A 72 1.80 -5.88 6.12
C GLY A 72 1.38 -7.33 6.22
N VAL A 73 2.30 -8.20 6.65
CA VAL A 73 1.91 -9.39 7.38
C VAL A 73 0.90 -8.90 8.40
N ALA A 74 -0.29 -9.49 8.43
CA ALA A 74 -1.28 -9.16 9.45
C ALA A 74 -0.74 -9.66 10.79
N ILE A 75 0.23 -8.94 11.34
CA ILE A 75 0.89 -9.24 12.59
C ILE A 75 -0.18 -9.02 13.65
N PRO A 76 -0.62 -10.08 14.35
CA PRO A 76 -1.56 -9.91 15.44
C PRO A 76 -1.01 -8.87 16.41
N ALA A 77 -1.86 -7.97 16.87
CA ALA A 77 -1.45 -6.86 17.74
C ALA A 77 -0.70 -7.36 19.01
N ASP A 78 -1.02 -8.57 19.47
CA ASP A 78 -0.41 -9.21 20.63
C ASP A 78 0.81 -10.09 20.29
N LYS A 79 1.17 -10.27 19.01
CA LYS A 79 2.38 -10.99 18.58
C LYS A 79 3.59 -10.28 19.18
N ARG A 80 4.43 -11.04 19.88
CA ARG A 80 5.68 -10.57 20.47
C ARG A 80 6.79 -10.63 19.43
N LEU A 81 7.42 -9.50 19.15
CA LEU A 81 8.47 -9.37 18.14
C LEU A 81 9.77 -8.87 18.78
N PRO A 82 10.92 -9.31 18.25
CA PRO A 82 12.22 -8.78 18.64
C PRO A 82 12.46 -7.40 18.00
N ILE A 83 12.93 -6.46 18.81
CA ILE A 83 13.37 -5.13 18.41
C ILE A 83 14.81 -4.88 18.85
N THR A 84 15.55 -4.15 18.02
CA THR A 84 16.91 -3.69 18.31
C THR A 84 16.90 -2.41 19.15
N VAL A 85 17.68 -2.44 20.23
CA VAL A 85 17.89 -1.30 21.12
C VAL A 85 19.38 -1.19 21.40
N GLY A 86 19.95 -0.04 21.08
CA GLY A 86 21.35 0.28 21.28
C GLY A 86 21.77 0.12 22.75
N TYR A 87 23.06 -0.12 22.95
CA TYR A 87 23.58 -0.38 24.30
C TYR A 87 23.38 0.79 25.26
N GLY A 88 23.53 2.02 24.77
CA GLY A 88 23.39 3.26 25.54
C GLY A 88 21.97 3.81 25.66
N GLU A 89 20.97 3.19 25.04
CA GLU A 89 19.57 3.67 25.07
C GLU A 89 18.86 3.25 26.37
N THR A 90 19.40 3.65 27.53
CA THR A 90 18.92 3.22 28.86
C THR A 90 17.48 3.66 29.11
N GLU A 91 17.09 4.87 28.73
CA GLU A 91 15.72 5.35 28.88
C GLU A 91 14.72 4.51 28.06
N LEU A 92 15.07 4.20 26.81
CA LEU A 92 14.24 3.36 25.94
C LEU A 92 14.09 1.94 26.52
N ARG A 93 15.15 1.38 27.13
CA ARG A 93 15.09 0.08 27.82
C ARG A 93 14.13 0.11 29.01
N GLU A 94 14.16 1.16 29.81
CA GLU A 94 13.23 1.31 30.94
C GLU A 94 11.79 1.47 30.45
N GLN A 95 11.56 2.24 29.38
CA GLN A 95 10.24 2.35 28.75
C GLN A 95 9.74 0.99 28.22
N ILE A 96 10.61 0.21 27.59
CA ILE A 96 10.26 -1.13 27.09
C ILE A 96 9.90 -2.07 28.26
N LYS A 97 10.69 -2.09 29.34
CA LYS A 97 10.37 -2.87 30.54
C LYS A 97 9.04 -2.45 31.15
N ALA A 98 8.81 -1.15 31.30
CA ALA A 98 7.55 -0.61 31.83
C ALA A 98 6.35 -0.96 30.95
N ALA A 99 6.56 -1.08 29.63
CA ALA A 99 5.55 -1.51 28.68
C ALA A 99 5.40 -3.05 28.57
N GLY A 100 6.05 -3.80 29.46
CA GLY A 100 5.95 -5.27 29.57
C GLY A 100 6.86 -6.03 28.61
N GLY A 101 7.89 -5.38 28.05
CA GLY A 101 8.92 -6.03 27.25
C GLY A 101 10.00 -6.67 28.09
N PHE A 102 10.70 -7.65 27.51
CA PHE A 102 11.77 -8.39 28.18
C PHE A 102 12.96 -8.63 27.24
N TRP A 103 14.14 -8.79 27.81
CA TRP A 103 15.33 -9.14 27.05
C TRP A 103 15.34 -10.64 26.70
N ASN A 104 15.57 -10.96 25.43
CA ASN A 104 15.83 -12.33 24.98
C ASN A 104 17.30 -12.45 24.60
N ALA A 105 18.04 -13.28 25.34
CA ALA A 105 19.49 -13.45 25.16
C ALA A 105 19.86 -14.21 23.88
N GLU A 106 19.04 -15.17 23.47
CA GLU A 106 19.25 -15.96 22.24
C GLU A 106 19.14 -15.05 21.01
N LYS A 107 18.10 -14.21 20.97
CA LYS A 107 17.88 -13.24 19.88
C LYS A 107 18.70 -11.96 20.03
N ARG A 108 19.39 -11.79 21.17
CA ARG A 108 20.10 -10.56 21.55
C ARG A 108 19.27 -9.30 21.29
N ALA A 109 17.97 -9.37 21.62
CA ALA A 109 16.98 -8.36 21.29
C ALA A 109 15.96 -8.19 22.42
N TRP A 110 15.29 -7.05 22.42
CA TRP A 110 14.15 -6.81 23.31
C TRP A 110 12.88 -7.33 22.66
N ILE A 111 12.07 -8.05 23.42
CA ILE A 111 10.81 -8.63 22.95
C ILE A 111 9.65 -7.77 23.43
N LEU A 112 8.80 -7.32 22.51
CA LEU A 112 7.65 -6.47 22.82
C LEU A 112 6.46 -6.81 21.92
N SER A 113 5.22 -6.53 22.36
CA SER A 113 4.05 -6.78 21.49
C SER A 113 4.02 -5.77 20.35
N TYR A 114 3.58 -6.22 19.17
CA TYR A 114 3.47 -5.37 17.99
C TYR A 114 2.62 -4.11 18.24
N ARG A 115 1.50 -4.23 18.98
CA ARG A 115 0.68 -3.10 19.41
C ARG A 115 1.50 -2.04 20.14
N THR A 116 2.38 -2.46 21.04
CA THR A 116 3.19 -1.56 21.84
C THR A 116 4.35 -0.99 21.03
N ILE A 117 4.94 -1.78 20.13
CA ILE A 117 5.98 -1.31 19.18
C ILE A 117 5.44 -0.15 18.35
N LEU A 118 4.25 -0.31 17.75
CA LEU A 118 3.58 0.75 16.99
C LEU A 118 3.23 1.97 17.86
N ARG A 119 2.70 1.75 19.08
CA ARG A 119 2.37 2.85 20.00
C ARG A 119 3.59 3.66 20.41
N MET A 120 4.77 3.04 20.43
CA MET A 120 6.05 3.67 20.78
C MET A 120 6.84 4.17 19.55
N GLY A 121 6.35 3.96 18.32
CA GLY A 121 7.04 4.37 17.09
C GLY A 121 8.35 3.60 16.83
N LEU A 122 8.40 2.32 17.24
CA LEU A 122 9.61 1.49 17.18
C LEU A 122 9.59 0.47 16.02
N GLU A 123 8.68 0.61 15.05
CA GLU A 123 8.48 -0.31 13.92
C GLU A 123 9.76 -0.52 13.08
N ASN A 124 10.55 0.53 12.86
CA ASN A 124 11.79 0.47 12.10
C ASN A 124 12.94 -0.27 12.83
N ARG A 125 12.69 -0.75 14.04
CA ARG A 125 13.66 -1.49 14.87
C ARG A 125 13.33 -2.97 14.97
N ILE A 126 12.23 -3.42 14.38
CA ILE A 126 11.87 -4.84 14.33
C ILE A 126 12.94 -5.59 13.53
N ILE A 127 13.35 -6.76 14.03
CA ILE A 127 14.26 -7.64 13.29
C ILE A 127 13.44 -8.46 12.29
N ASP A 128 13.68 -8.21 11.00
CA ASP A 128 12.87 -8.71 9.87
C ASP A 128 12.85 -10.24 9.73
N GLU A 129 13.88 -10.94 10.24
CA GLU A 129 13.99 -12.41 10.18
C GLU A 129 12.78 -13.14 10.81
N GLU A 130 12.00 -12.48 11.67
CA GLU A 130 10.80 -13.03 12.35
C GLU A 130 9.46 -12.54 11.75
N LEU A 131 9.53 -11.68 10.74
CA LEU A 131 8.39 -11.26 9.94
C LEU A 131 8.11 -12.20 8.77
N GLY A 132 9.02 -13.14 8.48
CA GLY A 132 8.88 -14.06 7.35
C GLY A 132 8.99 -13.36 5.99
N MET A 133 9.75 -12.26 5.95
CA MET A 133 10.15 -11.55 4.72
C MET A 133 11.49 -12.07 4.23
#